data_AF-A0A7J9CCG5-F1
#
_entry.id   AF-A0A7J9CCG5-F1
#
_cell.length_a   1.000
_cell.length_b   1.000
_cell.length_c   1.000
_cell.angle_alpha   90.00
_cell.angle_beta   90.00
_cell.angle_gamma   90.00
#
_symmetry.space_group_name_H-M   'P 1'
#
loop_
_entity.id
_entity.type
_entity.pdbx_description
1 polymer ?
#
loop_
_entity_poly.entity_id
_entity_poly.type
_entity_poly.pdbx_seq_one_letter_code
_entity_poly.pdbx_strand_id
1 'polypeptide(L)'
;MALYELVVFDPSAPVLDPMWRQGMFVIPFITRLGITNSWGGWSITRGTITNSGIWSYESVAGAHIVFFGLCFFAAIWHWIYWNLEIFCDECTRKPSLDLLKIFGIHLFLSGVACFGLTCEVIE
;
A
#
# COMPACT_ATOMS: atom_id res chain seq x y z
N MET A 1 0.66 6.74 9.66
CA MET A 1 1.34 5.89 10.68
C MET A 1 2.81 5.70 10.36
N ALA A 2 3.20 5.19 9.19
CA ALA A 2 4.61 4.94 8.85
C ALA A 2 5.56 6.14 9.09
N LEU A 3 5.17 7.36 8.68
CA LEU A 3 5.99 8.56 8.96
C LEU A 3 6.19 8.83 10.46
N TYR A 4 5.17 8.60 11.28
CA TYR A 4 5.27 8.79 12.72
C TYR A 4 6.23 7.77 13.34
N GLU A 5 6.11 6.50 12.96
CA GLU A 5 7.02 5.45 13.41
C GLU A 5 8.47 5.77 12.99
N LEU A 6 8.70 6.24 11.76
CA LEU A 6 10.04 6.61 11.30
C LEU A 6 10.68 7.77 12.08
N VAL A 7 9.88 8.71 12.60
CA VAL A 7 10.39 9.83 13.39
C VAL A 7 10.80 9.39 14.80
N VAL A 8 10.10 8.40 15.37
CA VAL A 8 10.31 7.94 16.76
C VAL A 8 11.24 6.73 16.86
N PHE A 9 11.40 5.97 15.77
CA PHE A 9 12.19 4.75 15.71
C PHE A 9 13.69 5.02 15.91
N ASP A 10 14.32 4.25 16.82
CA ASP A 10 15.78 4.26 17.02
C ASP A 10 16.43 3.02 16.38
N PRO A 11 17.17 3.16 15.27
CA PRO A 11 17.84 2.04 14.60
C PRO A 11 19.18 1.63 15.24
N SER A 12 19.64 2.29 16.32
CA SER A 12 21.02 2.15 16.82
C SER A 12 21.35 0.79 17.42
N ALA A 13 20.38 0.13 18.06
CA ALA A 13 20.61 -1.08 18.84
C ALA A 13 19.69 -2.27 18.46
N PRO A 14 19.72 -2.79 17.22
CA PRO A 14 18.76 -3.78 16.72
C PRO A 14 18.73 -5.14 17.48
N VAL A 15 19.79 -5.47 18.22
CA VAL A 15 19.86 -6.70 19.04
C VAL A 15 19.19 -6.52 20.38
N LEU A 16 19.46 -5.41 21.06
CA LEU A 16 18.98 -5.15 22.43
C LEU A 16 17.64 -4.42 22.41
N ASP A 17 17.40 -3.57 21.42
CA ASP A 17 16.21 -2.76 21.25
C ASP A 17 15.62 -2.89 19.83
N PRO A 18 15.13 -4.08 19.44
CA PRO A 18 14.45 -4.28 18.17
C PRO A 18 13.09 -3.56 18.11
N MET A 19 12.57 -3.42 16.89
CA MET A 19 11.31 -2.72 16.56
C MET A 19 10.11 -3.08 17.45
N TRP A 20 9.97 -4.35 17.84
CA TRP A 20 8.86 -4.80 18.69
C TRP A 20 8.98 -4.34 20.15
N ARG A 21 10.19 -4.01 20.63
CA ARG A 21 10.40 -3.40 21.96
C ARG A 21 10.07 -1.90 21.96
N GLN A 22 10.22 -1.25 20.81
CA GLN A 22 9.91 0.18 20.63
C GLN A 22 8.44 0.45 20.30
N GLY A 23 7.59 -0.57 20.23
CA GLY A 23 6.16 -0.41 19.92
C GLY A 23 5.87 -0.07 18.46
N MET A 24 6.77 -0.41 17.53
CA MET A 24 6.55 -0.20 16.10
C MET A 24 5.56 -1.21 15.55
N PHE A 25 4.52 -0.74 14.85
CA PHE A 25 3.46 -1.60 14.31
C PHE A 25 3.60 -1.79 12.81
N VAL A 26 3.83 -0.72 12.05
CA VAL A 26 3.83 -0.73 10.57
C VAL A 26 5.19 -1.10 10.00
N ILE A 27 6.30 -0.62 10.58
CA ILE A 27 7.67 -0.96 10.11
C ILE A 27 7.86 -2.48 9.94
N PRO A 28 7.44 -3.38 10.87
CA PRO A 28 7.55 -4.83 10.68
C PRO A 28 6.87 -5.35 9.40
N PHE A 29 5.70 -4.81 9.03
CA PHE A 29 4.99 -5.25 7.82
C PHE A 29 5.69 -4.80 6.55
N ILE A 30 6.24 -3.58 6.54
CA ILE A 30 7.03 -3.07 5.41
C ILE A 30 8.31 -3.92 5.25
N THR A 31 8.99 -4.21 6.36
CA THR A 31 10.21 -5.04 6.38
C THR A 31 9.97 -6.47 5.93
N ARG A 32 8.80 -7.05 6.25
CA ARG A 32 8.43 -8.40 5.81
C ARG A 32 8.38 -8.53 4.29
N LEU A 33 8.09 -7.44 3.57
CA LEU A 33 8.03 -7.40 2.11
C LEU A 33 9.38 -7.02 1.46
N GLY A 34 10.48 -7.02 2.23
CA GLY A 34 11.85 -6.86 1.72
C GLY A 34 12.42 -5.45 1.81
N ILE A 35 11.65 -4.45 2.23
CA ILE A 35 12.13 -3.07 2.37
C ILE A 35 12.88 -2.95 3.69
N THR A 36 14.18 -2.74 3.64
CA THR A 36 15.07 -2.76 4.81
C THR A 36 15.82 -1.45 5.04
N ASN A 37 15.69 -0.48 4.11
CA ASN A 37 16.59 0.66 3.98
C ASN A 37 15.84 1.99 4.15
N SER A 38 16.53 2.96 4.75
CA SER A 38 16.06 4.33 4.92
C SER A 38 16.89 5.31 4.07
N TRP A 39 16.28 6.40 3.64
CA TRP A 39 16.99 7.57 3.09
C TRP A 39 17.91 8.24 4.12
N GLY A 40 17.70 8.01 5.40
CA GLY A 40 18.58 8.42 6.50
C GLY A 40 19.88 7.62 6.63
N GLY A 41 20.20 6.74 5.66
CA GLY A 41 21.48 6.02 5.59
C GLY A 41 21.59 4.79 6.50
N TRP A 42 20.52 4.42 7.20
CA TRP A 42 20.46 3.24 8.06
C TRP A 42 19.65 2.10 7.43
N SER A 43 19.93 0.88 7.90
CA SER A 43 19.20 -0.33 7.54
C SER A 43 18.94 -1.17 8.78
N ILE A 44 17.85 -1.94 8.79
CA ILE A 44 17.47 -2.80 9.92
C ILE A 44 18.54 -3.83 10.26
N THR A 45 19.26 -4.36 9.27
CA THR A 45 20.30 -5.39 9.48
C THR A 45 21.67 -4.77 9.84
N ARG A 46 21.69 -3.54 10.35
CA ARG A 46 22.91 -2.83 10.79
C ARG A 46 23.94 -2.56 9.67
N GLY A 47 23.46 -2.31 8.44
CA GLY A 47 24.29 -1.80 7.35
C GLY A 47 24.18 -0.28 7.22
N THR A 48 25.30 0.43 7.11
CA THR A 48 25.33 1.80 6.59
C THR A 48 25.21 1.76 5.09
N ILE A 49 24.19 2.42 4.54
CA ILE A 49 23.87 2.35 3.12
C ILE A 49 24.08 3.72 2.49
N THR A 50 24.85 3.74 1.41
CA THR A 50 25.12 4.94 0.62
C THR A 50 24.04 5.21 -0.43
N ASN A 51 23.28 4.20 -0.85
CA ASN A 51 22.15 4.29 -1.78
C ASN A 51 21.02 3.35 -1.40
N SER A 52 19.93 3.89 -0.85
CA SER A 52 18.74 3.13 -0.40
C SER A 52 17.74 2.82 -1.52
N GLY A 53 17.99 3.32 -2.74
CA GLY A 53 17.12 3.09 -3.89
C GLY A 53 15.80 3.85 -3.83
N ILE A 54 14.91 3.55 -4.78
CA ILE A 54 13.58 4.20 -4.90
C ILE A 54 12.62 3.67 -3.83
N TRP A 55 12.79 2.43 -3.35
CA TRP A 55 11.90 1.80 -2.38
C TRP A 55 12.54 1.76 -0.98
N SER A 56 12.46 2.89 -0.29
CA SER A 56 12.79 3.04 1.14
C SER A 56 11.52 3.14 2.00
N TYR A 57 11.67 3.10 3.33
CA TYR A 57 10.54 3.32 4.25
C TYR A 57 9.83 4.66 4.00
N GLU A 58 10.59 5.73 3.76
CA GLU A 58 10.07 7.07 3.48
C GLU A 58 9.32 7.09 2.15
N SER A 59 9.85 6.39 1.15
CA SER A 59 9.26 6.32 -0.18
C SER A 59 7.93 5.58 -0.17
N VAL A 60 7.83 4.48 0.60
CA VAL A 60 6.55 3.78 0.83
C VAL A 60 5.54 4.73 1.48
N ALA A 61 5.94 5.45 2.53
CA ALA A 61 5.05 6.38 3.19
C ALA A 61 4.60 7.52 2.26
N GLY A 62 5.52 8.06 1.45
CA GLY A 62 5.24 9.08 0.44
C GLY A 62 4.29 8.60 -0.65
N ALA A 63 4.51 7.40 -1.19
CA ALA A 63 3.65 6.79 -2.20
C ALA A 63 2.19 6.65 -1.69
N HIS A 64 2.00 6.25 -0.43
CA HIS A 64 0.68 6.16 0.18
C HIS A 64 0.00 7.53 0.34
N ILE A 65 0.74 8.59 0.64
CA ILE A 65 0.20 9.96 0.74
C ILE A 65 -0.25 10.48 -0.63
N VAL A 66 0.57 10.28 -1.66
CA VAL A 66 0.23 10.68 -3.02
C VAL A 66 -0.98 9.89 -3.52
N PHE A 67 -1.00 8.58 -3.30
CA PHE A 67 -2.14 7.72 -3.65
C PHE A 67 -3.41 8.13 -2.93
N PHE A 68 -3.34 8.47 -1.64
CA PHE A 68 -4.47 9.01 -0.88
C PHE A 68 -5.02 10.29 -1.52
N GLY A 69 -4.14 11.23 -1.92
CA GLY A 69 -4.55 12.45 -2.61
C GLY A 69 -5.29 12.19 -3.92
N LEU A 70 -4.78 11.26 -4.74
CA LEU A 70 -5.41 10.86 -6.00
C LEU A 70 -6.81 10.24 -5.77
N CYS A 71 -6.90 9.30 -4.82
CA CYS A 71 -8.18 8.67 -4.46
C CYS A 71 -9.18 9.67 -3.88
N PHE A 72 -8.73 10.67 -3.12
CA PHE A 72 -9.59 11.72 -2.58
C PHE A 72 -10.24 12.56 -3.69
N PHE A 73 -9.46 12.98 -4.69
CA PHE A 73 -10.00 13.71 -5.85
C PHE A 73 -10.95 12.83 -6.68
N ALA A 74 -10.62 11.55 -6.88
CA ALA A 74 -11.49 10.61 -7.58
C ALA A 74 -12.83 10.42 -6.84
N ALA A 75 -12.82 10.37 -5.50
CA ALA A 75 -14.03 10.27 -4.69
C ALA A 75 -14.92 11.51 -4.83
N ILE A 76 -14.34 12.72 -4.83
CA ILE A 76 -15.08 13.97 -5.08
C ILE A 76 -15.71 13.94 -6.47
N TRP A 77 -14.95 13.53 -7.49
CA TRP A 77 -15.46 13.41 -8.86
C TRP A 77 -16.66 12.46 -8.95
N HIS A 78 -16.54 11.24 -8.39
CA HIS A 78 -17.61 10.25 -8.40
C HIS A 78 -18.84 10.70 -7.59
N TRP A 79 -18.65 11.49 -6.52
CA TRP A 79 -19.75 12.05 -5.76
C TRP A 79 -20.54 13.10 -6.57
N ILE A 80 -19.84 13.99 -7.27
CA ILE A 80 -20.47 15.03 -8.10
C ILE A 80 -21.17 14.41 -9.31
N TYR A 81 -20.50 13.47 -9.98
CA TYR A 81 -20.99 12.80 -11.19
C TYR A 81 -21.56 11.41 -10.89
N TRP A 82 -22.47 11.33 -9.92
CA TRP A 82 -23.06 10.06 -9.52
C TRP A 82 -24.04 9.48 -10.55
N ASN A 83 -24.76 10.35 -11.29
CA ASN A 83 -25.82 9.95 -12.22
C ASN A 83 -25.27 9.66 -13.63
N LEU A 84 -24.45 8.62 -13.74
CA LEU A 84 -23.92 8.13 -15.02
C LEU A 84 -24.85 7.06 -15.60
N GLU A 85 -25.03 7.09 -16.93
CA GLU A 85 -25.89 6.13 -17.65
C GLU A 85 -25.44 4.68 -17.47
N ILE A 86 -24.15 4.43 -17.22
CA ILE A 86 -23.61 3.08 -16.92
C ILE A 86 -24.22 2.43 -15.67
N PHE A 87 -24.74 3.23 -14.74
CA PHE A 87 -25.41 2.72 -13.54
C PHE A 87 -26.91 2.51 -13.76
N CYS A 88 -27.46 2.95 -14.89
CA CYS A 88 -28.87 2.83 -15.22
C CYS A 88 -29.11 1.68 -16.18
N ASP A 89 -30.17 0.92 -15.92
CA ASP A 89 -30.68 -0.06 -16.86
C ASP A 89 -31.29 0.61 -18.11
N GLU A 90 -30.94 0.14 -19.30
CA GLU A 90 -31.41 0.70 -20.58
C GLU A 90 -32.94 0.61 -20.73
N CYS A 91 -33.53 -0.48 -20.22
CA CYS A 91 -34.97 -0.76 -20.35
C CYS A 91 -35.80 -0.02 -19.28
N THR A 92 -35.34 0.01 -18.04
CA THR A 92 -36.12 0.54 -16.91
C THR A 92 -35.69 1.91 -16.43
N ARG A 93 -34.55 2.46 -16.90
CA ARG A 93 -33.93 3.72 -16.45
C ARG A 93 -33.73 3.80 -14.92
N LYS A 94 -33.74 2.66 -14.24
CA LYS A 94 -33.50 2.54 -12.81
C LYS A 94 -32.05 2.13 -12.56
N PRO A 95 -31.48 2.51 -11.41
CA PRO A 95 -30.16 2.05 -11.05
C PRO A 95 -30.16 0.51 -10.92
N SER A 96 -29.30 -0.17 -11.66
CA SER A 96 -29.14 -1.63 -11.60
C SER A 96 -27.66 -1.99 -11.62
N LEU A 97 -27.30 -3.02 -10.85
CA LEU A 97 -25.96 -3.57 -10.80
C LEU A 97 -26.06 -5.08 -10.92
N ASP A 98 -25.32 -5.67 -11.84
CA ASP A 98 -25.19 -7.12 -11.93
C ASP A 98 -24.11 -7.61 -10.96
N LEU A 99 -24.53 -7.92 -9.73
CA LEU A 99 -23.61 -8.31 -8.65
C LEU A 99 -22.83 -9.59 -8.98
N LEU A 100 -23.40 -10.55 -9.69
CA LEU A 100 -22.72 -11.80 -10.01
C LEU A 100 -21.58 -11.55 -11.00
N LYS A 101 -21.83 -10.72 -12.01
CA LYS A 101 -20.79 -10.30 -12.95
C LYS A 101 -19.71 -9.47 -12.28
N ILE A 102 -20.08 -8.53 -11.40
CA ILE A 102 -19.13 -7.74 -10.60
C ILE A 102 -18.25 -8.66 -9.74
N PHE A 103 -18.86 -9.63 -9.04
CA PHE A 103 -18.13 -10.61 -8.22
C PHE A 103 -17.13 -11.41 -9.06
N GLY A 104 -17.55 -11.90 -10.23
CA GLY A 104 -16.67 -12.63 -11.15
C GLY A 104 -15.46 -11.82 -11.59
N ILE A 105 -15.64 -10.54 -11.94
CA ILE A 105 -14.55 -9.64 -12.34
C ILE A 105 -13.57 -9.44 -11.17
N HIS A 106 -14.07 -9.14 -9.97
CA HIS A 106 -13.22 -8.91 -8.79
C HIS A 106 -12.45 -10.17 -8.38
N LEU A 107 -13.10 -11.34 -8.43
CA LEU A 107 -12.47 -12.62 -8.12
C LEU A 107 -11.37 -12.96 -9.13
N PHE A 108 -11.62 -12.72 -10.41
CA PHE A 108 -10.62 -12.94 -11.46
C PHE A 108 -9.39 -12.04 -11.27
N LEU A 109 -9.58 -10.72 -11.05
CA LEU A 109 -8.46 -9.80 -10.79
C LEU A 109 -7.70 -10.18 -9.51
N SER A 110 -8.40 -10.56 -8.45
CA SER A 110 -7.77 -10.99 -7.18
C SER A 110 -6.95 -12.27 -7.38
N GLY A 111 -7.43 -13.21 -8.19
CA GLY A 111 -6.71 -14.43 -8.55
C GLY A 111 -5.42 -14.15 -9.33
N VAL A 112 -5.50 -13.28 -10.35
CA VAL A 112 -4.34 -12.86 -11.15
C VAL A 112 -3.30 -12.14 -10.27
N ALA A 113 -3.73 -11.23 -9.40
CA ALA A 113 -2.85 -10.52 -8.47
C ALA A 113 -2.17 -11.46 -7.47
N CYS A 114 -2.92 -12.42 -6.90
CA CYS A 114 -2.39 -13.43 -5.99
C CYS A 114 -1.34 -14.32 -6.66
N PHE A 115 -1.62 -14.75 -7.89
CA PHE A 115 -0.68 -15.56 -8.68
C PHE A 115 0.60 -14.79 -8.99
N GLY A 116 0.49 -13.52 -9.42
CA GLY A 116 1.64 -12.66 -9.69
C GLY A 116 2.56 -12.51 -8.49
N LEU A 117 2.00 -12.18 -7.31
CA LEU A 117 2.77 -12.05 -6.07
C LEU A 117 3.47 -13.36 -5.68
N THR A 118 2.82 -14.51 -5.90
CA THR A 118 3.41 -15.81 -5.55
C THR A 118 4.52 -16.21 -6.52
N CYS A 119 4.36 -15.92 -7.82
CA CYS A 119 5.34 -16.26 -8.84
C CYS A 119 6.65 -15.48 -8.66
N GLU A 120 6.57 -14.20 -8.31
CA GLU A 120 7.74 -13.34 -8.06
C GLU A 120 8.51 -13.71 -6.78
N VAL A 121 7.89 -14.49 -5.87
CA VAL A 121 8.53 -14.99 -4.63
C VAL A 121 9.22 -16.34 -4.83
N ILE A 122 9.01 -17.01 -5.98
CA ILE A 122 9.59 -18.34 -6.29
C ILE A 122 10.87 -18.23 -7.15
N GLU A 123 11.16 -17.07 -7.73
CA GLU A 123 12.49 -16.72 -8.29
C GLU A 123 13.41 -16.10 -7.23
#